data_AF-A0A2M7Q867-F1
#
_entry.id   AF-A0A2M7Q867-F1
#
_cell.length_a   1.000
_cell.length_b   1.000
_cell.length_c   1.000
_cell.angle_alpha   90.00
_cell.angle_beta   90.00
_cell.angle_gamma   90.00
#
_symmetry.space_group_name_H-M   'P 1'
#
loop_
_entity.id
_entity.type
_entity.pdbx_description
1 polymer ?
#
loop_
_entity_poly.entity_id
_entity_poly.type
_entity_poly.pdbx_seq_one_letter_code
_entity_poly.pdbx_strand_id
1 'polypeptide(L)'
;MDDKKISLPEIIMLNLYVVPLDLIGLLLIFVGLDDFGIIDILTFPVTQFYFRMKGAKASADLVASMVELIPYVGALPIKSVGMNITIYLTNNPPKIMEKLPVAKLAGIKK
;
A
#
# COMPACT_ATOMS: atom_id res chain seq x y z
N MET A 1 21.51 -13.53 4.08
CA MET A 1 20.51 -12.74 3.34
C MET A 1 19.24 -12.89 4.14
N ASP A 2 18.78 -11.83 4.81
CA ASP A 2 17.52 -11.87 5.56
C ASP A 2 16.40 -12.39 4.65
N ASP A 3 15.65 -13.38 5.10
CA ASP A 3 14.52 -13.96 4.37
C ASP A 3 13.44 -12.87 4.19
N LYS A 4 13.51 -12.14 3.08
CA LYS A 4 12.52 -11.13 2.71
C LYS A 4 11.18 -11.83 2.51
N LYS A 5 10.17 -11.39 3.25
CA LYS A 5 8.80 -11.92 3.16
C LYS A 5 8.18 -11.68 1.78
N ILE A 6 8.60 -10.60 1.11
CA ILE A 6 8.27 -10.26 -0.27
C ILE A 6 9.57 -10.22 -1.06
N SER A 7 9.70 -11.13 -2.02
CA SER A 7 10.91 -11.30 -2.82
C SER A 7 11.04 -10.22 -3.90
N LEU A 8 12.28 -9.97 -4.39
CA LEU A 8 12.52 -8.96 -5.42
C LEU A 8 11.71 -9.17 -6.71
N PRO A 9 11.56 -10.39 -7.27
CA PRO A 9 10.72 -10.61 -8.44
C PRO A 9 9.26 -10.19 -8.21
N GLU A 10 8.71 -10.42 -7.02
CA GLU A 10 7.34 -10.04 -6.69
C GLU A 10 7.16 -8.53 -6.59
N ILE A 11 8.15 -7.84 -6.03
CA ILE A 11 8.17 -6.36 -5.99
C ILE A 11 8.16 -5.80 -7.41
N ILE A 12 8.95 -6.39 -8.31
CA ILE A 12 9.02 -5.98 -9.72
C ILE A 12 7.65 -6.21 -10.38
N MET A 13 7.04 -7.39 -10.21
CA MET A 13 5.73 -7.70 -10.80
C MET A 13 4.63 -6.75 -10.30
N LEU A 14 4.62 -6.44 -8.99
CA LEU A 14 3.66 -5.50 -8.42
C LEU A 14 3.85 -4.08 -8.96
N ASN A 15 5.08 -3.59 -9.02
CA ASN A 15 5.36 -2.26 -9.57
C ASN A 15 5.05 -2.20 -11.07
N LEU A 16 5.28 -3.27 -11.83
CA LEU A 16 4.93 -3.34 -13.25
C LEU A 16 3.41 -3.28 -13.48
N TYR A 17 2.61 -3.64 -12.47
CA TYR A 17 1.15 -3.54 -12.53
C TYR A 17 0.65 -2.17 -12.03
N VAL A 18 1.08 -1.73 -10.84
CA VAL A 18 0.53 -0.54 -10.16
C VAL A 18 1.08 0.76 -10.74
N VAL A 19 2.37 0.83 -11.09
CA VAL A 19 2.98 2.08 -11.59
C VAL A 19 2.36 2.53 -12.91
N PRO A 20 2.12 1.67 -13.91
CA PRO A 20 1.43 2.10 -15.14
C PRO A 20 0.01 2.62 -14.88
N LEU A 21 -0.72 2.04 -13.92
CA LEU A 21 -2.06 2.49 -13.56
C LEU A 21 -2.02 3.90 -12.94
N ASP A 22 -1.08 4.16 -12.03
CA ASP A 22 -0.83 5.51 -11.49
C ASP A 22 -0.47 6.50 -12.60
N LEU A 23 0.36 6.10 -13.58
CA LEU A 23 0.72 6.95 -14.72
C LEU A 23 -0.46 7.26 -15.63
N ILE A 24 -1.37 6.30 -15.83
CA ILE A 24 -2.62 6.51 -16.57
C ILE A 24 -3.50 7.50 -15.81
N GLY A 25 -3.67 7.34 -14.48
CA GLY A 25 -4.42 8.28 -13.65
C GLY A 25 -3.86 9.69 -13.76
N LEU A 26 -2.53 9.84 -13.61
CA LEU A 26 -1.85 11.11 -13.77
C LEU A 26 -2.09 11.74 -15.15
N LEU A 27 -2.03 10.95 -16.23
CA LEU A 27 -2.31 11.40 -17.59
C LEU A 27 -3.75 11.88 -17.75
N LEU A 28 -4.74 11.15 -17.20
CA LEU A 28 -6.16 11.50 -17.27
C LEU A 28 -6.41 12.89 -16.68
N ILE A 29 -5.78 13.20 -15.55
CA ILE A 29 -5.88 14.52 -14.91
C ILE A 29 -5.32 15.65 -15.78
N PHE A 30 -4.20 15.44 -16.47
CA PHE A 30 -3.64 16.45 -17.37
C PHE A 30 -4.52 16.72 -18.59
N VAL A 31 -5.33 15.75 -19.02
CA VAL A 31 -6.31 15.94 -20.10
C VAL A 31 -7.70 16.33 -19.59
N GLY A 32 -7.84 16.59 -18.28
CA GLY A 32 -9.11 16.98 -17.65
C GLY A 32 -10.16 15.87 -17.63
N LEU A 33 -9.73 14.61 -17.78
CA LEU A 33 -10.59 13.44 -17.68
C LEU A 33 -10.56 12.90 -16.25
N ASP A 34 -11.71 12.39 -15.82
CA ASP A 34 -11.86 11.67 -14.56
C ASP A 34 -11.84 10.17 -14.83
N ASP A 35 -11.18 9.41 -13.96
CA ASP A 35 -11.12 7.96 -14.05
C ASP A 35 -12.33 7.28 -13.37
N PHE A 36 -13.19 8.07 -12.70
CA PHE A 36 -14.40 7.62 -12.01
C PHE A 36 -14.16 6.45 -11.04
N GLY A 37 -12.96 6.37 -10.46
CA GLY A 37 -12.56 5.28 -9.57
C GLY A 37 -12.32 3.93 -10.27
N ILE A 38 -12.15 3.92 -11.60
CA ILE A 38 -11.77 2.71 -12.34
C ILE A 38 -10.38 2.23 -11.89
N ILE A 39 -9.42 3.16 -11.73
CA ILE A 39 -8.06 2.80 -11.32
C ILE A 39 -8.06 2.28 -9.88
N ASP A 40 -8.87 2.86 -9.01
CA ASP A 40 -9.09 2.37 -7.65
C ASP A 40 -9.58 0.91 -7.61
N ILE A 41 -10.58 0.59 -8.43
CA ILE A 41 -11.16 -0.76 -8.51
C ILE A 41 -10.15 -1.78 -9.05
N LEU A 42 -9.26 -1.37 -9.94
CA LEU A 42 -8.23 -2.25 -10.49
C LEU A 42 -7.08 -2.47 -9.50
N THR A 43 -6.66 -1.43 -8.79
CA THR A 43 -5.48 -1.49 -7.92
C THR A 43 -5.80 -2.07 -6.54
N PHE A 44 -6.85 -1.57 -5.88
CA PHE A 44 -7.15 -1.86 -4.48
C PHE A 44 -7.34 -3.36 -4.15
N PRO A 45 -8.22 -4.12 -4.83
CA PRO A 45 -8.42 -5.53 -4.50
C PRO A 45 -7.16 -6.36 -4.78
N VAL A 46 -6.39 -6.00 -5.81
CA VAL A 46 -5.16 -6.72 -6.19
C VAL A 46 -4.09 -6.54 -5.10
N THR A 47 -3.79 -5.32 -4.69
CA THR A 47 -2.76 -5.05 -3.66
C THR A 47 -3.20 -5.59 -2.29
N GLN A 48 -4.46 -5.36 -1.91
CA GLN A 48 -5.00 -5.80 -0.62
C GLN A 48 -5.09 -7.32 -0.49
N PHE A 49 -5.44 -8.03 -1.57
CA PHE A 49 -5.44 -9.48 -1.59
C PHE A 49 -4.01 -10.02 -1.55
N TYR A 50 -3.11 -9.46 -2.36
CA TYR A 50 -1.70 -9.85 -2.39
C TYR A 50 -1.05 -9.74 -1.00
N PHE A 51 -1.21 -8.60 -0.33
CA PHE A 51 -0.62 -8.38 0.99
C PHE A 51 -1.23 -9.30 2.06
N ARG A 52 -2.53 -9.58 2.00
CA ARG A 52 -3.17 -10.56 2.89
C ARG A 52 -2.63 -11.97 2.68
N MET A 53 -2.47 -12.39 1.43
CA MET A 53 -1.88 -13.69 1.08
C MET A 53 -0.45 -13.83 1.59
N LYS A 54 0.33 -12.74 1.58
CA LYS A 54 1.69 -12.69 2.15
C LYS A 54 1.73 -12.50 3.66
N GLY A 55 0.59 -12.40 4.34
CA GLY A 55 0.51 -12.13 5.77
C GLY A 55 1.14 -10.78 6.15
N ALA A 56 1.14 -9.81 5.25
CA ALA A 56 1.62 -8.46 5.46
C ALA A 56 0.50 -7.58 6.04
N LYS A 57 0.85 -6.69 6.98
CA LYS A 57 -0.10 -5.67 7.45
C LYS A 57 -0.14 -4.55 6.42
N ALA A 58 -1.15 -4.58 5.55
CA ALA A 58 -1.35 -3.63 4.44
C ALA A 58 -1.81 -2.24 4.88
N SER A 59 -1.39 -1.76 6.05
CA SER A 59 -1.92 -0.53 6.65
C SER A 59 -1.58 0.72 5.86
N ALA A 60 -0.35 0.81 5.31
CA ALA A 60 0.03 1.95 4.48
C ALA A 60 -0.68 1.93 3.11
N ASP A 61 -0.85 0.76 2.50
CA ASP A 61 -1.63 0.57 1.26
C ASP A 61 -3.13 0.91 1.46
N LEU A 62 -3.70 0.56 2.61
CA LEU A 62 -5.07 0.93 2.99
C LEU A 62 -5.21 2.45 3.13
N VAL A 63 -4.29 3.10 3.84
CA VAL A 63 -4.31 4.56 3.99
C VAL A 63 -4.14 5.25 2.65
N ALA A 64 -3.20 4.79 1.81
CA ALA A 64 -3.04 5.29 0.45
C ALA A 64 -4.34 5.20 -0.35
N SER A 65 -5.03 4.06 -0.27
CA SER A 65 -6.32 3.86 -0.93
C SER A 65 -7.44 4.75 -0.39
N MET A 66 -7.41 5.10 0.89
CA MET A 66 -8.37 6.05 1.47
C MET A 66 -8.07 7.50 1.05
N VAL A 67 -6.79 7.84 0.91
CA VAL A 67 -6.37 9.18 0.47
C VAL A 67 -6.73 9.43 -0.99
N GLU A 68 -6.76 8.39 -1.83
CA GLU A 68 -7.16 8.54 -3.24
C GLU A 68 -8.63 8.93 -3.42
N LEU A 69 -9.51 8.61 -2.45
CA LEU A 69 -10.91 9.05 -2.48
C LEU A 69 -11.06 10.58 -2.35
N ILE A 70 -9.99 11.29 -1.99
CA ILE A 70 -9.99 12.75 -1.92
C ILE A 70 -9.72 13.29 -3.34
N PRO A 71 -10.68 14.04 -3.93
CA PRO A 71 -10.49 14.64 -5.24
C PRO A 71 -9.22 15.49 -5.29
N TYR A 72 -8.51 15.46 -6.42
CA TYR A 72 -7.22 16.13 -6.66
C TYR A 72 -6.01 15.60 -5.86
N VAL A 73 -6.20 14.92 -4.73
CA VAL A 73 -5.11 14.29 -3.98
C VAL A 73 -4.85 12.89 -4.52
N GLY A 74 -5.91 12.14 -4.86
CA GLY A 74 -5.80 10.85 -5.56
C GLY A 74 -5.23 10.91 -6.98
N ALA A 75 -4.95 12.12 -7.47
CA ALA A 75 -4.28 12.36 -8.73
C ALA A 75 -2.78 12.03 -8.73
N LEU A 76 -2.18 11.98 -7.55
CA LEU A 76 -0.78 11.68 -7.37
C LEU A 76 -0.57 10.15 -7.37
N PRO A 77 0.66 9.66 -7.61
CA PRO A 77 0.98 8.23 -7.58
C PRO A 77 0.98 7.68 -6.14
N ILE A 78 -0.15 7.79 -5.44
CA ILE A 78 -0.28 7.50 -4.01
C ILE A 78 -0.35 5.99 -3.78
N LYS A 79 -0.97 5.22 -4.68
CA LYS A 79 -1.02 3.74 -4.60
C LYS A 79 0.35 3.13 -4.74
N SER A 80 1.14 3.50 -5.76
CA SER A 80 2.49 2.97 -5.91
C SER A 80 3.37 3.32 -4.71
N VAL A 81 3.24 4.54 -4.15
CA VAL A 81 3.96 4.93 -2.93
C VAL A 81 3.50 4.11 -1.72
N GLY A 82 2.20 4.01 -1.47
CA GLY A 82 1.62 3.24 -0.36
C GLY A 82 1.96 1.75 -0.41
N MET A 83 1.93 1.17 -1.61
CA MET A 83 2.35 -0.21 -1.88
C MET A 83 3.83 -0.40 -1.57
N ASN A 84 4.72 0.46 -2.09
CA ASN A 84 6.16 0.33 -1.84
C ASN A 84 6.53 0.57 -0.37
N ILE A 85 5.85 1.48 0.32
CA ILE A 85 5.99 1.64 1.79
C ILE A 85 5.56 0.36 2.50
N THR A 86 4.43 -0.24 2.12
CA THR A 86 3.95 -1.50 2.71
C THR A 86 4.95 -2.64 2.49
N ILE A 87 5.51 -2.76 1.28
CA ILE A 87 6.57 -3.73 0.96
C ILE A 87 7.81 -3.50 1.83
N TYR A 88 8.25 -2.25 1.94
CA TYR A 88 9.41 -1.88 2.73
C TYR A 88 9.22 -2.22 4.21
N LEU A 89 8.09 -1.85 4.80
CA LEU A 89 7.76 -2.15 6.21
C LEU A 89 7.54 -3.65 6.45
N THR A 90 7.11 -4.40 5.43
CA THR A 90 6.94 -5.85 5.53
C THR A 90 8.29 -6.57 5.52
N ASN A 91 9.22 -6.11 4.69
CA ASN A 91 10.56 -6.68 4.60
C ASN A 91 11.52 -6.14 5.68
N ASN A 92 11.25 -4.94 6.20
CA ASN A 92 12.01 -4.28 7.27
C ASN A 92 11.04 -3.82 8.36
N PRO A 93 10.48 -4.74 9.17
CA PRO A 93 9.57 -4.36 10.24
C PRO A 93 10.29 -3.38 11.18
N PRO A 94 9.73 -2.18 11.43
CA PRO A 94 10.35 -1.24 12.34
C PRO A 94 10.45 -1.88 13.72
N LYS A 95 11.66 -1.90 14.29
CA LYS A 95 11.97 -2.41 15.65
C LYS A 95 11.12 -1.77 16.77
N ILE A 96 10.36 -0.72 16.44
CA ILE A 96 9.38 -0.06 17.32
C ILE A 96 8.17 -0.98 17.59
N MET A 97 7.80 -1.89 16.67
CA MET A 97 6.74 -2.87 16.93
C MET A 97 7.15 -4.00 17.90
N GLU A 98 8.44 -4.29 18.08
CA GLU A 98 8.92 -5.17 19.17
C GLU A 98 8.80 -4.49 20.55
N LYS A 99 8.73 -3.15 20.59
CA LYS A 99 8.71 -2.36 21.82
C LYS A 99 7.34 -1.80 22.20
N LEU A 100 6.26 -2.21 21.54
CA LEU A 100 4.92 -1.94 22.07
C LEU A 100 4.58 -3.06 23.06
N PRO A 101 4.68 -2.82 24.38
CA PRO A 101 4.32 -3.81 25.35
C PRO A 101 2.80 -3.88 25.35
N VAL A 102 2.24 -4.75 24.51
CA VAL A 102 0.85 -5.20 24.64
C VAL A 102 0.60 -5.74 26.07
N ALA A 103 1.67 -6.15 26.76
CA ALA A 103 1.69 -6.45 28.19
C ALA A 103 1.27 -5.29 29.12
N LYS A 104 1.46 -4.01 28.74
CA LYS A 104 1.14 -2.87 29.62
C LYS A 104 -0.32 -2.45 29.59
N LEU A 105 -1.06 -2.83 28.54
CA LEU A 105 -2.51 -2.56 28.43
C LEU A 105 -3.36 -3.66 29.10
N ALA A 106 -2.85 -4.90 29.17
CA ALA A 106 -3.52 -5.99 29.92
C ALA A 106 -3.42 -5.81 31.45
N GLY A 107 -2.48 -5.00 31.95
CA GLY A 107 -2.30 -4.69 33.36
C GLY A 107 -3.17 -3.56 33.91
N ILE A 108 -3.92 -2.84 33.06
CA ILE A 108 -4.82 -1.74 33.47
C ILE A 108 -6.26 -2.25 33.62
N LYS A 109 -6.42 -3.55 33.91
CA LYS A 109 -7.63 -4.10 34.53
C LYS A 109 -7.24 -4.73 35.86
N LYS A 110 -7.11 -3.90 36.88
CA LYS A 110 -7.36 -4.28 38.27
C LYS A 110 -7.79 -3.04 39.05
#